data_AF-A0A355BCA8-F1
#
_entry.id   AF-A0A355BCA8-F1
#
_cell.length_a   1.000
_cell.length_b   1.000
_cell.length_c   1.000
_cell.angle_alpha   90.00
_cell.angle_beta   90.00
_cell.angle_gamma   90.00
#
_symmetry.space_group_name_H-M   'P 1'
#
loop_
_entity.id
_entity.type
_entity.pdbx_description
1 polymer ?
#
loop_
_entity_poly.entity_id
_entity_poly.type
_entity_poly.pdbx_seq_one_letter_code
_entity_poly.pdbx_strand_id
1 'polypeptide(L)'
;YTIIDFEDGINLGLIQEEFALEYLIKLVKNGIDTKKYNALTTKEDRISYLRALAIGSLIQDAVKIFIENEEAILKGDFASSLMDKSRYAAQMNDIIQVSIKNVYQSREVIEKELVGYKIINTLLDKFCTAYFNNTQDNATTYDHLILKLLPEKYQVQKQNTYNQLLHICHFISMLTDGKALQLYQIIESNKGL
;
A
#
# COMPACT_ATOMS: atom_id res chain seq x y z
N TYR A 1 9.12 1.83 3.79
CA TYR A 1 8.36 2.04 2.54
C TYR A 1 8.97 3.17 1.73
N THR A 2 8.83 4.44 2.12
CA THR A 2 9.29 5.62 1.34
C THR A 2 10.65 5.52 0.63
N ILE A 3 11.74 5.18 1.35
CA ILE A 3 13.09 5.09 0.73
C ILE A 3 13.19 3.93 -0.27
N ILE A 4 12.51 2.83 0.01
CA ILE A 4 12.49 1.64 -0.86
C ILE A 4 11.67 1.96 -2.12
N ASP A 5 10.49 2.55 -1.97
CA ASP A 5 9.65 2.94 -3.12
C ASP A 5 10.35 3.98 -4.00
N PHE A 6 11.15 4.88 -3.39
CA PHE A 6 12.00 5.83 -4.11
C PHE A 6 13.11 5.13 -4.90
N GLU A 7 13.79 4.14 -4.31
CA GLU A 7 14.77 3.29 -5.02
C GLU A 7 14.10 2.54 -6.18
N ASP A 8 12.93 1.93 -5.96
CA ASP A 8 12.20 1.23 -7.00
C ASP A 8 11.82 2.19 -8.14
N GLY A 9 11.42 3.41 -7.82
CA GLY A 9 11.20 4.48 -8.80
C GLY A 9 12.44 4.78 -9.66
N ILE A 10 13.65 4.74 -9.09
CA ILE A 10 14.90 4.93 -9.83
C ILE A 10 15.25 3.70 -10.67
N ASN A 11 15.03 2.49 -10.13
CA ASN A 11 15.30 1.24 -10.82
C ASN A 11 14.39 1.06 -12.04
N LEU A 12 13.11 1.41 -11.90
CA LEU A 12 12.11 1.44 -12.98
C LEU A 12 12.29 2.60 -13.97
N GLY A 13 13.23 3.52 -13.70
CA GLY A 13 13.51 4.67 -14.59
C GLY A 13 12.46 5.79 -14.51
N LEU A 14 11.56 5.75 -13.52
CA LEU A 14 10.57 6.80 -13.25
C LEU A 14 11.21 8.03 -12.61
N ILE A 15 12.35 7.85 -11.96
CA ILE A 15 13.18 8.91 -11.36
C ILE A 15 14.59 8.75 -11.93
N GLN A 16 15.20 9.85 -12.38
CA GLN A 16 16.57 9.80 -12.88
C GLN A 16 17.56 9.58 -11.72
N GLU A 17 18.55 8.70 -11.93
CA GLU A 17 19.56 8.36 -10.92
C GLU A 17 20.33 9.58 -10.42
N GLU A 18 20.56 10.58 -11.27
CA GLU A 18 21.29 11.81 -10.95
C GLU A 18 20.68 12.55 -9.75
N PHE A 19 19.36 12.47 -9.59
CA PHE A 19 18.65 13.07 -8.46
C PHE A 19 18.75 12.24 -7.17
N ALA A 20 19.14 10.96 -7.24
CA ALA A 20 19.18 10.09 -6.06
C ALA A 20 20.16 10.62 -5.00
N LEU A 21 21.33 11.09 -5.43
CA LEU A 21 22.29 11.69 -4.50
C LEU A 21 21.71 12.98 -3.91
N GLU A 22 21.11 13.84 -4.73
CA GLU A 22 20.49 15.10 -4.28
C GLU A 22 19.43 14.88 -3.20
N TYR A 23 18.52 13.93 -3.42
CA TYR A 23 17.44 13.60 -2.48
C TYR A 23 17.94 12.85 -1.23
N LEU A 24 19.02 12.09 -1.32
CA LEU A 24 19.53 11.32 -0.18
C LEU A 24 20.69 12.01 0.56
N ILE A 25 21.24 13.11 0.04
CA ILE A 25 22.51 13.67 0.54
C ILE A 25 22.49 13.98 2.04
N LYS A 26 21.41 14.58 2.55
CA LYS A 26 21.31 14.91 3.99
C LYS A 26 21.25 13.66 4.87
N LEU A 27 20.67 12.59 4.35
CA LEU A 27 20.53 11.31 5.05
C LEU A 27 21.86 10.55 5.08
N VAL A 28 22.67 10.64 4.03
CA VAL A 28 23.91 9.86 3.90
C VAL A 28 25.18 10.63 4.26
N LYS A 29 25.09 11.97 4.42
CA LYS A 29 26.24 12.89 4.57
C LYS A 29 27.31 12.42 5.56
N ASN A 30 26.90 11.86 6.69
CA ASN A 30 27.82 11.50 7.77
C ASN A 30 28.33 10.04 7.68
N GLY A 31 27.78 9.22 6.78
CA GLY A 31 28.11 7.80 6.64
C GLY A 31 28.67 7.40 5.28
N ILE A 32 28.64 8.30 4.29
CA ILE A 32 29.06 8.00 2.93
C ILE A 32 30.59 7.94 2.81
N ASP A 33 31.10 6.74 2.54
CA ASP A 33 32.44 6.57 1.97
C ASP A 33 32.39 6.83 0.45
N THR A 34 32.94 7.98 0.03
CA THR A 34 32.95 8.41 -1.37
C THR A 34 33.83 7.54 -2.25
N LYS A 35 34.92 6.96 -1.73
CA LYS A 35 35.77 6.03 -2.49
C LYS A 35 35.01 4.75 -2.77
N LYS A 36 34.33 4.21 -1.76
CA LYS A 36 33.47 3.03 -1.90
C LYS A 36 32.34 3.30 -2.89
N TYR A 37 31.62 4.41 -2.75
CA TYR A 37 30.53 4.79 -3.66
C TYR A 37 30.99 4.85 -5.12
N ASN A 38 32.10 5.54 -5.38
CA ASN A 38 32.64 5.70 -6.74
C ASN A 38 33.20 4.39 -7.33
N ALA A 39 33.53 3.41 -6.50
CA ALA A 39 33.96 2.08 -6.94
C ALA A 39 32.78 1.17 -7.34
N LEU A 40 31.54 1.52 -6.99
CA LEU A 40 30.35 0.76 -7.37
C LEU A 40 30.03 1.03 -8.84
N THR A 41 30.00 -0.04 -9.63
CA THR A 41 29.85 0.03 -11.08
C THR A 41 28.40 0.15 -11.53
N THR A 42 27.48 -0.52 -10.85
CA THR A 42 26.06 -0.55 -11.23
C THR A 42 25.25 0.54 -10.51
N LYS A 43 24.18 1.01 -11.17
CA LYS A 43 23.18 1.89 -10.58
C LYS A 43 22.56 1.26 -9.34
N GLU A 44 22.15 0.00 -9.46
CA GLU A 44 21.50 -0.75 -8.39
C GLU A 44 22.36 -0.81 -7.13
N ASP A 45 23.66 -1.11 -7.27
CA ASP A 45 24.59 -1.14 -6.14
C ASP A 45 24.74 0.23 -5.47
N ARG A 46 24.86 1.30 -6.27
CA ARG A 46 24.97 2.68 -5.77
C ARG A 46 23.73 3.08 -4.99
N ILE A 47 22.54 2.85 -5.53
CA ILE A 47 21.27 3.19 -4.87
C ILE A 47 21.05 2.33 -3.63
N SER A 48 21.31 1.02 -3.71
CA SER A 48 21.22 0.12 -2.56
C SER A 48 22.16 0.51 -1.42
N TYR A 49 23.37 0.98 -1.74
CA TYR A 49 24.31 1.50 -0.74
C TYR A 49 23.81 2.80 -0.11
N LEU A 50 23.32 3.76 -0.91
CA LEU A 50 22.73 5.00 -0.39
C LEU A 50 21.49 4.73 0.48
N ARG A 51 20.62 3.79 0.08
CA ARG A 51 19.50 3.32 0.89
C ARG A 51 19.98 2.83 2.26
N ALA A 52 20.98 1.96 2.29
CA ALA A 52 21.47 1.37 3.54
C ALA A 52 21.94 2.46 4.51
N LEU A 53 22.68 3.45 4.01
CA LEU A 53 23.11 4.60 4.80
C LEU A 53 21.92 5.46 5.27
N ALA A 54 20.98 5.76 4.37
CA ALA A 54 19.83 6.58 4.67
C ALA A 54 18.94 5.95 5.75
N ILE A 55 18.63 4.64 5.61
CA ILE A 55 17.88 3.88 6.61
C ILE A 55 18.63 3.88 7.95
N GLY A 56 19.95 3.66 7.95
CA GLY A 56 20.75 3.71 9.16
C GLY A 56 20.64 5.06 9.89
N SER A 57 20.77 6.16 9.16
CA SER A 57 20.62 7.52 9.73
C SER A 57 19.22 7.79 10.27
N LEU A 58 18.18 7.35 9.57
CA LEU A 58 16.79 7.50 10.01
C LEU A 58 16.51 6.69 11.28
N ILE A 59 17.04 5.47 11.38
CA ILE A 59 16.91 4.63 12.58
C ILE A 59 17.58 5.30 13.77
N GLN A 60 18.83 5.78 13.61
CA GLN A 60 19.54 6.45 14.71
C GLN A 60 18.80 7.71 15.19
N ASP A 61 18.25 8.48 14.26
CA ASP A 61 17.46 9.68 14.59
C ASP A 61 16.16 9.31 15.31
N ALA A 62 15.43 8.30 14.83
CA ALA A 62 14.21 7.81 15.46
C ALA A 62 14.47 7.27 16.87
N VAL A 63 15.55 6.50 17.07
CA VAL A 63 15.97 6.00 18.40
C VAL A 63 16.25 7.17 19.33
N LYS A 64 16.98 8.18 18.87
CA LYS A 64 17.26 9.38 19.67
C LYS A 64 15.98 10.08 20.10
N ILE A 65 15.06 10.33 19.17
CA ILE A 65 13.77 10.99 19.45
C ILE A 65 12.95 10.16 20.43
N PHE A 66 12.91 8.84 20.26
CA PHE A 66 12.21 7.95 21.16
C PHE A 66 12.74 8.06 22.60
N ILE A 67 14.06 7.97 22.79
CA ILE A 67 14.69 8.07 24.11
C ILE A 67 14.48 9.46 24.73
N GLU A 68 14.61 10.52 23.93
CA GLU A 68 14.39 11.89 24.41
C GLU A 68 12.93 12.18 24.82
N ASN A 69 11.97 11.39 24.33
CA ASN A 69 10.54 11.58 24.58
C ASN A 69 9.89 10.38 25.30
N GLU A 70 10.68 9.48 25.89
CA GLU A 70 10.21 8.21 26.47
C GLU A 70 9.07 8.43 27.48
N GLU A 71 9.22 9.37 28.41
CA GLU A 71 8.20 9.64 29.42
C GLU A 71 6.87 10.11 28.80
N ALA A 72 6.92 10.97 27.78
CA ALA A 72 5.72 11.47 27.11
C ALA A 72 5.03 10.36 26.31
N ILE A 73 5.81 9.48 25.67
CA ILE A 73 5.30 8.31 24.95
C ILE A 73 4.60 7.36 25.92
N LEU A 74 5.21 7.05 27.07
CA LEU A 74 4.63 6.16 28.09
C LEU A 74 3.33 6.70 28.70
N LYS A 75 3.21 8.03 28.80
CA LYS A 75 1.98 8.69 29.27
C LYS A 75 0.89 8.76 28.19
N GLY A 76 1.21 8.46 26.93
CA GLY A 76 0.31 8.66 25.79
C GLY A 76 0.18 10.11 25.34
N ASP A 77 1.06 11.00 25.80
CA ASP A 77 1.03 12.44 25.53
C ASP A 77 1.83 12.83 24.26
N PHE A 78 2.50 11.87 23.62
CA PHE A 78 3.25 12.09 22.39
C PHE A 78 2.34 12.05 21.16
N ALA A 79 1.76 13.20 20.80
CA ALA A 79 0.71 13.31 19.77
C ALA A 79 1.18 13.26 18.29
N SER A 80 2.48 13.09 18.03
CA SER A 80 3.05 13.04 16.68
C SER A 80 3.75 11.70 16.42
N SER A 81 4.07 11.38 15.17
CA SER A 81 5.00 10.28 14.90
C SER A 81 6.44 10.70 15.25
N LEU A 82 7.33 9.73 15.48
CA LEU A 82 8.76 10.02 15.70
C LEU A 82 9.37 10.76 14.51
N MET A 83 8.98 10.39 13.29
CA MET A 83 9.53 10.95 12.06
C MET A 83 9.09 12.40 11.82
N ASP A 84 7.95 12.84 12.37
CA ASP A 84 7.54 14.24 12.31
C ASP A 84 8.45 15.17 13.11
N LYS A 85 9.13 14.62 14.14
CA LYS A 85 10.14 15.32 14.94
C LYS A 85 11.56 15.08 14.44
N SER A 86 11.72 14.30 13.36
CA SER A 86 13.03 14.01 12.79
C SER A 86 13.67 15.27 12.23
N ARG A 87 14.99 15.40 12.45
CA ARG A 87 15.79 16.43 11.75
C ARG A 87 15.79 16.24 10.22
N TYR A 88 15.40 15.06 9.76
CA TYR A 88 15.29 14.72 8.35
C TYR A 88 13.88 14.87 7.79
N ALA A 89 12.90 15.35 8.58
CA ALA A 89 11.50 15.46 8.16
C ALA A 89 11.33 16.21 6.82
N ALA A 90 12.04 17.34 6.65
CA ALA A 90 12.01 18.08 5.39
C ALA A 90 12.54 17.25 4.20
N GLN A 91 13.66 16.55 4.39
CA GLN A 91 14.24 15.71 3.33
C GLN A 91 13.33 14.52 2.98
N MET A 92 12.70 13.92 3.99
CA MET A 92 11.74 12.84 3.78
C MET A 92 10.50 13.34 3.04
N ASN A 93 10.02 14.55 3.35
CA ASN A 93 8.93 15.16 2.60
C ASN A 93 9.30 15.38 1.13
N ASP A 94 10.50 15.88 0.83
CA ASP A 94 10.95 16.04 -0.56
C ASP A 94 10.93 14.70 -1.32
N ILE A 95 11.42 13.63 -0.68
CA ILE A 95 11.39 12.26 -1.23
C ILE A 95 9.95 11.78 -1.44
N ILE A 96 9.05 12.02 -0.47
CA ILE A 96 7.64 11.64 -0.60
C ILE A 96 6.99 12.37 -1.77
N GLN A 97 7.23 13.67 -1.94
CA GLN A 97 6.63 14.45 -3.01
C GLN A 97 7.09 13.98 -4.39
N VAL A 98 8.38 13.68 -4.56
CA VAL A 98 8.89 13.15 -5.84
C VAL A 98 8.38 11.73 -6.10
N SER A 99 8.28 10.89 -5.07
CA SER A 99 7.69 9.54 -5.21
C SER A 99 6.20 9.59 -5.56
N ILE A 100 5.42 10.50 -4.96
CA ILE A 100 4.03 10.73 -5.35
C ILE A 100 3.94 11.09 -6.83
N LYS A 101 4.69 12.10 -7.25
CA LYS A 101 4.62 12.62 -8.62
C LYS A 101 5.04 11.59 -9.67
N ASN A 102 6.11 10.84 -9.40
CA ASN A 102 6.76 10.03 -10.43
C ASN A 102 6.47 8.53 -10.31
N VAL A 103 6.21 8.03 -9.11
CA VAL A 103 5.99 6.59 -8.85
C VAL A 103 4.50 6.30 -8.68
N TYR A 104 3.87 6.88 -7.65
CA TYR A 104 2.47 6.56 -7.33
C TYR A 104 1.48 7.14 -8.34
N GLN A 105 1.80 8.26 -8.98
CA GLN A 105 1.00 8.84 -10.07
C GLN A 105 1.48 8.41 -11.47
N SER A 106 2.36 7.41 -11.54
CA SER A 106 2.76 6.84 -12.83
C SER A 106 1.55 6.23 -13.54
N ARG A 107 1.55 6.29 -14.87
CA ARG A 107 0.45 5.77 -15.69
C ARG A 107 0.11 4.30 -15.37
N GLU A 108 1.14 3.47 -15.19
CA GLU A 108 0.97 2.06 -14.87
C GLU A 108 0.26 1.85 -13.52
N VAL A 109 0.61 2.64 -12.50
CA VAL A 109 -0.06 2.57 -11.19
C VAL A 109 -1.52 3.00 -11.31
N ILE A 110 -1.80 4.12 -11.98
CA ILE A 110 -3.17 4.60 -12.19
C ILE A 110 -4.02 3.59 -12.96
N GLU A 111 -3.50 2.97 -14.02
CA GLU A 111 -4.20 1.94 -14.78
C GLU A 111 -4.52 0.72 -13.90
N LYS A 112 -3.57 0.27 -13.06
CA LYS A 112 -3.79 -0.82 -12.10
C LYS A 112 -4.83 -0.46 -11.03
N GLU A 113 -4.77 0.75 -10.47
CA GLU A 113 -5.72 1.22 -9.48
C GLU A 113 -7.15 1.31 -10.04
N LEU A 114 -7.32 1.78 -11.28
CA LEU A 114 -8.63 1.82 -11.94
C LEU A 114 -9.22 0.42 -12.12
N VAL A 115 -8.41 -0.56 -12.52
CA VAL A 115 -8.83 -1.96 -12.62
C VAL A 115 -9.22 -2.51 -11.25
N GLY A 116 -8.38 -2.31 -10.23
CA GLY A 116 -8.66 -2.72 -8.85
C GLY A 116 -9.95 -2.11 -8.31
N TYR A 117 -10.14 -0.80 -8.52
CA TYR A 117 -11.36 -0.09 -8.13
C TYR A 117 -12.61 -0.71 -8.77
N LYS A 118 -12.58 -0.97 -10.08
CA LYS A 118 -13.71 -1.59 -10.80
C LYS A 118 -14.01 -3.01 -10.28
N ILE A 119 -12.97 -3.81 -10.03
CA ILE A 119 -13.09 -5.16 -9.47
C ILE A 119 -13.80 -5.10 -8.12
N ILE A 120 -13.27 -4.35 -7.16
CA ILE A 120 -13.79 -4.30 -5.79
C ILE A 120 -15.22 -3.76 -5.77
N ASN A 121 -15.51 -2.68 -6.51
CA ASN A 121 -16.87 -2.14 -6.58
C ASN A 121 -17.87 -3.15 -7.13
N THR A 122 -17.50 -3.87 -8.18
CA THR A 122 -18.40 -4.86 -8.79
C THR A 122 -18.63 -6.04 -7.86
N LEU A 123 -17.59 -6.53 -7.19
CA LEU A 123 -17.75 -7.60 -6.21
C LEU A 123 -18.64 -7.17 -5.05
N LEU A 124 -18.40 -5.97 -4.48
CA LEU A 124 -19.23 -5.44 -3.40
C LEU A 124 -20.69 -5.27 -3.85
N ASP A 125 -20.95 -4.66 -5.01
CA ASP A 125 -22.29 -4.50 -5.56
C ASP A 125 -23.03 -5.84 -5.66
N LYS A 126 -22.41 -6.84 -6.29
CA LYS A 126 -23.05 -8.13 -6.58
C LYS A 126 -23.25 -8.97 -5.32
N PHE A 127 -22.23 -9.08 -4.47
CA PHE A 127 -22.36 -9.87 -3.24
C PHE A 127 -23.28 -9.21 -2.22
N CYS A 128 -23.22 -7.89 -2.04
CA CYS A 128 -24.12 -7.18 -1.14
C CYS A 128 -25.57 -7.27 -1.63
N THR A 129 -25.83 -7.05 -2.92
CA THR A 129 -27.17 -7.16 -3.50
C THR A 129 -27.73 -8.57 -3.33
N ALA A 130 -26.97 -9.60 -3.72
CA ALA A 130 -27.42 -10.98 -3.59
C ALA A 130 -27.69 -11.38 -2.14
N TYR A 131 -26.82 -10.98 -1.22
CA TYR A 131 -26.96 -11.29 0.19
C TYR A 131 -28.15 -10.57 0.82
N PHE A 132 -28.32 -9.28 0.54
CA PHE A 132 -29.45 -8.49 1.03
C PHE A 132 -30.76 -9.04 0.50
N ASN A 133 -30.83 -9.34 -0.80
CA ASN A 133 -32.02 -9.91 -1.42
C ASN A 133 -32.42 -11.25 -0.78
N ASN A 134 -31.43 -12.10 -0.50
CA ASN A 134 -31.64 -13.37 0.16
C ASN A 134 -32.15 -13.23 1.60
N THR A 135 -31.77 -12.17 2.31
CA THR A 135 -32.29 -11.91 3.68
C THR A 135 -33.70 -11.32 3.70
N GLN A 136 -34.19 -10.81 2.57
CA GLN A 136 -35.53 -10.27 2.41
C GLN A 136 -36.50 -11.22 1.69
N ASP A 137 -36.10 -12.48 1.50
CA ASP A 137 -36.87 -13.49 0.75
C ASP A 137 -37.25 -13.04 -0.68
N ASN A 138 -36.42 -12.19 -1.31
CA ASN A 138 -36.63 -11.69 -2.68
C ASN A 138 -35.48 -12.05 -3.65
N ALA A 139 -34.60 -12.98 -3.24
CA ALA A 139 -33.48 -13.43 -4.05
C ALA A 139 -33.92 -14.06 -5.37
N THR A 140 -33.24 -13.66 -6.43
CA THR A 140 -33.36 -14.26 -7.75
C THR A 140 -32.51 -15.54 -7.85
N THR A 141 -32.74 -16.34 -8.90
CA THR A 141 -31.85 -17.47 -9.22
C THR A 141 -30.40 -17.03 -9.37
N TYR A 142 -30.16 -15.83 -9.91
CA TYR A 142 -28.82 -15.26 -10.05
C TYR A 142 -28.20 -14.94 -8.69
N ASP A 143 -28.95 -14.34 -7.77
CA ASP A 143 -28.48 -14.06 -6.41
C ASP A 143 -28.05 -15.34 -5.68
N HIS A 144 -28.84 -16.40 -5.79
CA HIS A 144 -28.47 -17.70 -5.22
C HIS A 144 -27.19 -18.29 -5.84
N LEU A 145 -26.95 -18.08 -7.14
CA LEU A 145 -25.69 -18.51 -7.76
C LEU A 145 -24.49 -17.70 -7.25
N ILE A 146 -24.65 -16.37 -7.08
CA ILE A 146 -23.61 -15.52 -6.48
C ILE A 146 -23.28 -15.98 -5.06
N LEU A 147 -24.29 -16.25 -4.23
CA LEU A 147 -24.08 -16.69 -2.85
C LEU A 147 -23.38 -18.05 -2.74
N LYS A 148 -23.54 -18.93 -3.72
CA LYS A 148 -22.80 -20.20 -3.78
C LYS A 148 -21.29 -20.03 -4.02
N LEU A 149 -20.86 -18.87 -4.51
CA LEU A 149 -19.43 -18.54 -4.61
C LEU A 149 -18.82 -18.16 -3.26
N LEU A 150 -19.64 -17.89 -2.23
CA LEU A 150 -19.14 -17.67 -0.88
C LEU A 150 -18.66 -18.99 -0.27
N PRO A 151 -17.50 -19.00 0.41
CA PRO A 151 -17.10 -20.15 1.22
C PRO A 151 -18.17 -20.47 2.27
N GLU A 152 -18.32 -21.74 2.64
CA GLU A 152 -19.38 -22.20 3.57
C GLU A 152 -19.43 -21.38 4.87
N LYS A 153 -18.28 -21.02 5.44
CA LYS A 153 -18.18 -20.19 6.66
C LYS A 153 -18.79 -18.78 6.52
N TYR A 154 -19.00 -18.31 5.29
CA TYR A 154 -19.64 -17.03 4.97
C TYR A 154 -21.11 -17.17 4.58
N GLN A 155 -21.66 -18.39 4.48
CA GLN A 155 -23.08 -18.63 4.20
C GLN A 155 -23.93 -18.61 5.48
N VAL A 156 -23.71 -17.61 6.33
CA VAL A 156 -24.43 -17.43 7.60
C VAL A 156 -25.30 -16.20 7.49
N GLN A 157 -26.56 -16.29 7.90
CA GLN A 157 -27.47 -15.14 7.94
C GLN A 157 -27.12 -14.17 9.07
N LYS A 158 -27.17 -12.87 8.77
CA LYS A 158 -26.96 -11.78 9.74
C LYS A 158 -28.24 -10.94 9.86
N GLN A 159 -28.56 -10.53 11.08
CA GLN A 159 -29.88 -9.97 11.42
C GLN A 159 -30.07 -8.51 11.02
N ASN A 160 -29.01 -7.68 11.03
CA ASN A 160 -29.12 -6.25 10.74
C ASN A 160 -28.25 -5.85 9.54
N THR A 161 -28.69 -4.84 8.78
CA THR A 161 -28.01 -4.38 7.56
C THR A 161 -26.54 -4.09 7.76
N TYR A 162 -26.17 -3.48 8.90
CA TYR A 162 -24.78 -3.22 9.25
C TYR A 162 -23.93 -4.50 9.26
N ASN A 163 -24.38 -5.53 9.98
CA ASN A 163 -23.69 -6.82 10.08
C ASN A 163 -23.69 -7.56 8.75
N GLN A 164 -24.72 -7.40 7.92
CA GLN A 164 -24.77 -7.99 6.57
C GLN A 164 -23.70 -7.36 5.67
N LEU A 165 -23.63 -6.03 5.60
CA LEU A 165 -22.62 -5.30 4.84
C LEU A 165 -21.21 -5.60 5.37
N LEU A 166 -21.02 -5.55 6.69
CA LEU A 166 -19.73 -5.85 7.31
C LEU A 166 -19.26 -7.27 6.99
N HIS A 167 -20.17 -8.24 6.99
CA HIS A 167 -19.88 -9.64 6.68
C HIS A 167 -19.39 -9.82 5.24
N ILE A 168 -20.04 -9.16 4.27
CA ILE A 168 -19.60 -9.18 2.87
C ILE A 168 -18.29 -8.40 2.69
N CYS A 169 -18.17 -7.20 3.27
CA CYS A 169 -16.93 -6.42 3.24
C CYS A 169 -15.75 -7.22 3.80
N HIS A 170 -15.95 -7.95 4.91
CA HIS A 170 -14.93 -8.82 5.48
C HIS A 170 -14.50 -9.88 4.47
N PHE A 171 -15.46 -10.60 3.86
CA PHE A 171 -15.15 -11.59 2.83
C PHE A 171 -14.34 -10.99 1.67
N ILE A 172 -14.79 -9.86 1.11
CA ILE A 172 -14.09 -9.18 0.00
C ILE A 172 -12.68 -8.73 0.40
N SER A 173 -12.51 -8.19 1.62
CA SER A 173 -11.19 -7.75 2.11
C SER A 173 -10.18 -8.88 2.33
N MET A 174 -10.65 -10.12 2.47
CA MET A 174 -9.78 -11.30 2.63
C MET A 174 -9.31 -11.87 1.28
N LEU A 175 -9.85 -11.38 0.17
CA LEU A 175 -9.44 -11.85 -1.16
C LEU A 175 -8.05 -11.32 -1.49
N THR A 176 -7.22 -12.20 -2.05
CA THR A 176 -6.01 -11.75 -2.75
C THR A 176 -6.40 -11.13 -4.09
N ASP A 177 -5.55 -10.27 -4.66
CA ASP A 177 -5.78 -9.64 -5.98
C ASP A 177 -6.16 -10.66 -7.05
N GLY A 178 -5.44 -11.79 -7.10
CA GLY A 178 -5.72 -12.86 -8.06
C GLY A 178 -7.09 -13.51 -7.86
N LYS A 179 -7.57 -13.64 -6.61
CA LYS A 179 -8.89 -14.20 -6.32
C LYS A 179 -10.01 -13.19 -6.56
N ALA A 180 -9.79 -11.92 -6.24
CA ALA A 180 -10.72 -10.85 -6.56
C ALA A 180 -10.92 -10.75 -8.09
N LEU A 181 -9.82 -10.75 -8.86
CA LEU A 181 -9.87 -10.76 -10.32
C LEU A 181 -10.58 -12.01 -10.87
N GLN A 182 -10.29 -13.20 -10.32
CA GLN A 182 -10.96 -14.44 -10.73
C GLN A 182 -12.48 -14.37 -10.52
N LEU A 183 -12.94 -13.93 -9.35
CA LEU A 183 -14.37 -13.79 -9.04
C LEU A 183 -15.01 -12.72 -9.92
N TYR A 184 -14.35 -11.59 -10.10
CA TYR A 184 -14.83 -10.51 -10.97
C TYR A 184 -15.04 -11.01 -12.39
N GLN A 185 -14.06 -11.75 -12.94
CA GLN A 185 -14.20 -12.37 -14.24
C GLN A 185 -15.36 -13.36 -14.25
N ILE A 186 -15.53 -14.24 -13.27
CA ILE A 186 -16.67 -15.17 -13.25
C ILE A 186 -18.03 -14.43 -13.29
N ILE A 187 -18.12 -13.31 -12.59
CA ILE A 187 -19.37 -12.55 -12.41
C ILE A 187 -19.69 -11.67 -13.63
N GLU A 188 -18.70 -10.99 -14.20
CA GLU A 188 -18.87 -10.08 -15.35
C GLU A 188 -18.67 -10.78 -16.70
N SER A 189 -18.04 -11.95 -16.75
CA SER A 189 -17.75 -12.60 -18.03
C SER A 189 -19.03 -13.08 -18.70
N ASN A 190 -19.31 -12.49 -19.86
CA ASN A 190 -19.83 -13.17 -21.04
C ASN A 190 -18.75 -14.12 -21.62
N LYS A 191 -18.17 -15.01 -20.81
CA LYS A 191 -17.44 -16.14 -21.39
C LYS A 191 -18.51 -17.00 -22.02
N GLY A 192 -18.66 -16.85 -23.35
CA GLY A 192 -19.57 -17.66 -24.13
C GLY A 192 -19.45 -19.11 -23.71
N LEU A 193 -20.58 -19.65 -23.25
CA LEU A 193 -20.98 -20.96 -23.72
C LEU A 193 -21.00 -20.96 -25.26
#